data_AF-A0A915DVX9-F1
#
_entry.id   AF-A0A915DVX9-F1
#
_cell.length_a   1.000
_cell.length_b   1.000
_cell.length_c   1.000
_cell.angle_alpha   90.00
_cell.angle_beta   90.00
_cell.angle_gamma   90.00
#
_symmetry.space_group_name_H-M   'P 1'
#
loop_
_entity.id
_entity.type
_entity.pdbx_description
1 polymer ?
#
loop_
_entity_poly.entity_id
_entity_poly.type
_entity_poly.pdbx_seq_one_letter_code
_entity_poly.pdbx_strand_id
1 'polypeptide(L)'
;MFCLPFECKWRKTCTFVTYLIAVFLFTAAGAAVFMLLEEGESYRSYKNFEERCQHEKVNAVKEIEDAINNSSVSLNVSQAIKQAINRFDACHRRRSNDSTPEVFHYFDSVMYAISVHSTVGYGKLVPRTTLGRLVTMLYGILAQYIHGLTQRSPFKKRKLDSEPPTDEAVQAKQERRLKFYQSS
;
A
#
# COMPACT_ATOMS: atom_id res chain seq x y z
N MET A 1 11.86 29.80 34.70
CA MET A 1 12.77 29.25 33.67
C MET A 1 12.07 29.36 32.33
N PHE A 2 12.34 30.46 31.60
CA PHE A 2 11.68 30.80 30.35
C PHE A 2 12.32 30.02 29.19
N CYS A 3 11.55 29.19 28.49
CA CYS A 3 11.97 28.65 27.19
C CYS A 3 11.84 29.76 26.15
N LEU A 4 12.95 30.12 25.50
CA LEU A 4 12.96 31.04 24.36
C LEU A 4 12.23 30.41 23.15
N PRO A 5 11.50 31.20 22.34
CA PRO A 5 10.65 30.70 21.25
C PRO A 5 11.43 30.09 20.06
N PHE A 6 12.73 30.38 19.91
CA PHE A 6 13.55 29.90 18.80
C PHE A 6 14.03 28.44 18.97
N GLU A 7 14.43 28.05 20.18
CA GLU A 7 14.90 26.69 20.52
C GLU A 7 13.80 25.61 20.42
N CYS A 8 12.53 26.04 20.53
CA CYS A 8 11.38 25.14 20.46
C CYS A 8 11.03 24.71 19.02
N LYS A 9 11.41 25.51 18.01
CA LYS A 9 11.14 25.20 16.59
C LYS A 9 12.11 24.14 16.08
N TRP A 10 13.39 24.25 16.41
CA TRP A 10 14.43 23.29 16.04
C TRP A 10 14.23 21.92 16.69
N ARG A 11 13.82 21.86 17.96
CA ARG A 11 13.52 20.58 18.64
C ARG A 11 12.41 19.78 17.96
N LYS A 12 11.38 20.47 17.46
CA LYS A 12 10.26 19.85 16.73
C LYS A 12 10.67 19.41 15.33
N THR A 13 11.47 20.21 14.63
CA THR A 13 12.02 19.85 13.31
C THR A 13 12.96 18.65 13.40
N CYS A 14 13.86 18.60 14.40
CA CYS A 14 14.73 17.43 14.62
C CYS A 14 13.93 16.17 14.91
N THR A 15 12.91 16.25 15.77
CA THR A 15 12.03 15.11 16.08
C THR A 15 11.30 14.59 14.83
N PHE A 16 10.83 15.50 13.97
CA PHE A 16 10.18 15.14 12.70
C PHE A 16 11.16 14.49 11.70
N VAL A 17 12.38 15.02 11.57
CA VAL A 17 13.40 14.44 10.69
C VAL A 17 13.82 13.05 11.19
N THR A 18 14.07 12.90 12.51
CA THR A 18 14.36 11.60 13.11
C THR A 18 13.22 10.61 12.88
N TYR A 19 11.96 11.06 12.97
CA TYR A 19 10.79 10.23 12.65
C TYR A 19 10.77 9.76 11.19
N LEU A 20 11.01 10.67 10.23
CA LEU A 20 11.05 10.30 8.82
C LEU A 20 12.15 9.30 8.51
N ILE A 21 13.34 9.48 9.11
CA ILE A 21 14.45 8.53 8.96
C ILE A 21 14.07 7.17 9.57
N ALA A 22 13.46 7.15 10.75
CA ALA A 22 13.03 5.91 11.39
C ALA A 22 11.99 5.16 10.55
N VAL A 23 11.01 5.87 9.97
CA VAL A 23 10.02 5.29 9.06
C VAL A 23 10.69 4.73 7.81
N PHE A 24 11.62 5.48 7.19
CA PHE A 24 12.33 5.01 6.00
C PHE A 24 13.15 3.73 6.27
N LEU A 25 13.87 3.68 7.40
CA LEU A 25 14.61 2.49 7.80
C LEU A 25 13.68 1.31 8.10
N PHE A 26 12.54 1.58 8.74
CA PHE A 26 11.52 0.56 9.02
C PHE A 26 10.92 -0.01 7.74
N THR A 27 10.62 0.84 6.74
CA THR A 27 10.11 0.38 5.44
C THR A 27 11.15 -0.40 4.66
N ALA A 28 12.42 0.02 4.68
CA ALA A 28 13.52 -0.70 4.02
C ALA A 28 13.73 -2.09 4.65
N ALA A 29 13.73 -2.17 5.99
CA ALA A 29 13.83 -3.44 6.70
C ALA A 29 12.63 -4.36 6.42
N GLY A 30 11.41 -3.82 6.45
CA GLY A 30 10.20 -4.56 6.09
C GLY A 30 10.26 -5.08 4.66
N ALA A 31 10.68 -4.26 3.70
CA ALA A 31 10.83 -4.65 2.30
C ALA A 31 11.83 -5.79 2.11
N ALA A 32 12.98 -5.75 2.79
CA ALA A 32 13.95 -6.84 2.77
C ALA A 32 13.35 -8.15 3.30
N VAL A 33 12.60 -8.10 4.41
CA VAL A 33 11.92 -9.29 4.96
C VAL A 33 10.88 -9.82 3.98
N PHE A 34 10.02 -8.96 3.39
CA PHE A 34 9.01 -9.40 2.43
C PHE A 34 9.63 -10.02 1.17
N MET A 35 10.67 -9.41 0.62
CA MET A 35 11.40 -9.97 -0.52
C MET A 35 11.95 -11.37 -0.17
N LEU A 36 12.65 -11.51 0.95
CA LEU A 36 13.23 -12.80 1.35
C LEU A 36 12.18 -13.90 1.57
N LEU A 37 11.00 -13.54 2.07
CA LEU A 37 9.93 -14.51 2.34
C LEU A 37 9.09 -14.86 1.11
N GLU A 38 8.88 -13.92 0.18
CA GLU A 38 7.88 -14.05 -0.88
C GLU A 38 8.46 -14.12 -2.30
N GLU A 39 9.72 -13.75 -2.53
CA GLU A 39 10.32 -13.72 -3.88
C GLU A 39 10.24 -15.10 -4.56
N GLY A 40 10.58 -16.18 -3.84
CA GLY A 40 10.56 -17.53 -4.41
C GLY A 40 9.16 -18.00 -4.84
N GLU A 41 8.17 -17.88 -3.97
CA GLU A 41 6.80 -18.34 -4.26
C GLU A 41 6.08 -17.42 -5.27
N SER A 42 6.33 -16.12 -5.21
CA SER A 42 5.80 -15.18 -6.20
C SER A 42 6.40 -15.40 -7.59
N TYR A 43 7.71 -15.63 -7.68
CA TYR A 43 8.39 -15.99 -8.93
C TYR A 43 7.86 -17.32 -9.51
N ARG A 44 7.67 -18.33 -8.66
CA ARG A 44 7.10 -19.62 -9.09
C ARG A 44 5.68 -19.44 -9.64
N SER A 45 4.86 -18.61 -8.99
CA SER A 45 3.51 -18.31 -9.48
C SER A 45 3.53 -17.56 -10.82
N TYR A 46 4.48 -16.63 -11.01
CA TYR A 46 4.69 -15.93 -12.28
C TYR A 46 5.09 -16.90 -13.38
N LYS A 47 6.07 -17.76 -13.13
CA LYS A 47 6.53 -18.76 -14.09
C LYS A 47 5.43 -19.75 -14.48
N ASN A 48 4.67 -20.26 -13.50
CA ASN A 48 3.53 -21.15 -13.77
C ASN A 48 2.44 -20.46 -14.60
N PHE A 49 2.23 -19.15 -14.43
CA PHE A 49 1.29 -18.40 -15.26
C PHE A 49 1.79 -18.29 -16.70
N GLU A 50 3.06 -17.93 -16.89
CA GLU A 50 3.67 -17.82 -18.21
C GLU A 50 3.71 -19.16 -18.94
N GLU A 51 4.09 -20.25 -18.25
CA GLU A 51 4.11 -21.60 -18.83
C GLU A 51 2.72 -22.04 -19.28
N ARG A 52 1.67 -21.81 -18.48
CA ARG A 52 0.29 -22.09 -18.91
C ARG A 52 -0.11 -21.29 -20.15
N CYS A 53 0.25 -20.00 -20.18
CA CYS A 53 -0.01 -19.14 -21.33
C CYS A 53 0.69 -19.67 -22.59
N GLN A 54 1.96 -20.09 -22.49
CA GLN A 54 2.71 -20.64 -23.60
C GLN A 54 2.18 -22.01 -24.04
N HIS A 55 1.78 -22.87 -23.10
CA HIS A 55 1.21 -24.18 -23.40
C HIS A 55 -0.13 -24.05 -24.16
N GLU A 56 -1.00 -23.13 -23.75
CA GLU A 56 -2.25 -22.83 -24.48
C GLU A 56 -1.98 -22.32 -25.90
N LYS A 57 -0.93 -21.50 -26.10
CA LYS A 57 -0.52 -21.04 -27.45
C LYS A 57 -0.11 -22.21 -28.34
N VAL A 58 0.77 -23.09 -27.84
CA VAL A 58 1.26 -24.24 -28.60
C VAL A 58 0.12 -25.20 -28.93
N ASN A 59 -0.78 -25.46 -27.99
CA ASN A 59 -1.94 -26.31 -28.22
C ASN A 59 -2.90 -25.72 -29.25
N ALA A 60 -3.15 -24.41 -29.19
CA ALA A 60 -3.99 -23.73 -30.17
C ALA A 60 -3.40 -23.79 -31.60
N VAL A 61 -2.07 -23.68 -31.75
CA VAL A 61 -1.40 -23.82 -33.05
C VAL A 61 -1.50 -25.26 -33.56
N LYS A 62 -1.26 -26.26 -32.70
CA LYS A 62 -1.41 -27.67 -33.07
C LYS A 62 -2.83 -28.03 -33.50
N GLU A 63 -3.85 -27.53 -32.78
CA GLU A 63 -5.26 -27.71 -33.16
C GLU A 63 -5.55 -27.15 -34.56
N ILE A 64 -4.93 -26.03 -34.93
CA ILE A 64 -5.05 -25.46 -36.29
C ILE A 64 -4.30 -26.33 -37.31
N GLU A 65 -3.07 -26.75 -37.03
CA GLU A 65 -2.28 -27.61 -37.92
C GLU A 65 -2.99 -28.95 -38.20
N ASP A 66 -3.52 -29.59 -37.15
CA ASP A 66 -4.28 -30.84 -37.28
C ASP A 66 -5.57 -30.63 -38.07
N ALA A 67 -6.28 -29.51 -37.85
CA ALA A 67 -7.48 -29.18 -38.61
C ALA A 67 -7.16 -28.96 -40.10
N ILE A 68 -6.04 -28.34 -40.44
CA ILE A 68 -5.59 -28.12 -41.83
C ILE A 68 -5.18 -29.45 -42.49
N ASN A 69 -4.40 -30.27 -41.78
CA ASN A 69 -3.84 -31.50 -42.33
C ASN A 69 -4.88 -32.62 -42.47
N ASN A 70 -5.88 -32.69 -41.59
CA ASN A 70 -6.89 -33.76 -41.60
C ASN A 70 -8.23 -33.38 -42.26
N SER A 71 -8.48 -32.11 -42.62
CA SER A 71 -9.81 -31.70 -43.11
C SER A 71 -9.86 -31.41 -44.61
N SER A 72 -10.65 -32.24 -45.30
CA SER A 72 -11.27 -32.00 -46.61
C SER A 72 -12.48 -31.03 -46.57
N VAL A 73 -12.72 -30.33 -45.45
CA VAL A 73 -13.91 -29.47 -45.24
C VAL A 73 -13.57 -28.18 -44.50
N SER A 74 -13.87 -27.05 -45.12
CA SER A 74 -13.55 -25.68 -44.67
C SER A 74 -14.27 -25.23 -43.38
N LEU A 75 -15.36 -25.89 -42.98
CA LEU A 75 -16.17 -25.50 -41.82
C LEU A 75 -15.53 -25.85 -40.47
N ASN A 76 -14.80 -26.97 -40.37
CA ASN A 76 -14.11 -27.36 -39.13
C ASN A 76 -12.90 -26.46 -38.85
N VAL A 77 -12.20 -26.06 -39.90
CA VAL A 77 -11.01 -25.20 -39.81
C VAL A 77 -11.36 -23.80 -39.32
N SER A 78 -12.44 -23.19 -39.84
CA SER A 78 -12.89 -21.85 -39.38
C SER A 78 -13.26 -21.84 -37.89
N GLN A 79 -13.88 -22.92 -37.40
CA GLN A 79 -14.23 -23.05 -35.98
C GLN A 79 -12.99 -23.26 -35.10
N ALA A 80 -12.04 -24.11 -35.52
CA ALA A 80 -10.77 -24.32 -34.82
C ALA A 80 -9.97 -23.02 -34.70
N ILE A 81 -9.87 -22.24 -35.80
CA ILE A 81 -9.19 -20.94 -35.81
C ILE A 81 -9.85 -19.95 -34.84
N LYS A 82 -11.19 -19.84 -34.84
CA LYS A 82 -11.91 -18.95 -33.91
C LYS A 82 -11.67 -19.34 -32.45
N GLN A 83 -11.65 -20.63 -32.14
CA GLN A 83 -11.39 -21.11 -30.78
C GLN A 83 -9.94 -20.83 -30.35
N ALA A 84 -8.97 -21.07 -31.23
CA ALA A 84 -7.57 -20.77 -31.00
C ALA A 84 -7.32 -19.27 -30.73
N ILE A 85 -7.90 -18.39 -31.56
CA ILE A 85 -7.81 -16.92 -31.37
C ILE A 85 -8.40 -16.51 -30.01
N ASN A 86 -9.59 -17.03 -29.66
CA ASN A 86 -10.22 -16.70 -28.38
C ASN A 86 -9.36 -17.12 -27.17
N ARG A 87 -8.71 -18.29 -27.23
CA ARG A 87 -7.80 -18.77 -26.16
C ARG A 87 -6.54 -17.90 -26.06
N PHE A 88 -5.98 -17.52 -27.21
CA PHE A 88 -4.85 -16.61 -27.29
C PHE A 88 -5.18 -15.23 -26.69
N ASP A 89 -6.29 -14.64 -27.14
CA ASP A 89 -6.79 -13.35 -26.67
C ASP A 89 -7.10 -13.36 -25.18
N ALA A 90 -7.60 -14.47 -24.64
CA ALA A 90 -7.86 -14.58 -23.20
C ALA A 90 -6.57 -14.43 -22.37
N CYS A 91 -5.47 -15.04 -22.80
CA CYS A 91 -4.17 -14.89 -22.14
C CYS A 91 -3.61 -13.47 -22.27
N HIS A 92 -3.69 -12.88 -23.46
CA HIS A 92 -3.21 -11.52 -23.70
C HIS A 92 -4.03 -10.47 -22.93
N ARG A 93 -5.36 -10.64 -22.89
CA ARG A 93 -6.26 -9.75 -22.15
C ARG A 93 -6.00 -9.80 -20.65
N ARG A 94 -5.70 -10.99 -20.09
CA ARG A 94 -5.28 -11.11 -18.68
C ARG A 94 -3.98 -10.38 -18.38
N ARG A 95 -3.03 -10.39 -19.31
CA ARG A 95 -1.78 -9.62 -19.21
C ARG A 95 -2.02 -8.11 -19.32
N SER A 96 -2.95 -7.70 -20.19
CA SER A 96 -3.32 -6.29 -20.35
C SER A 96 -4.09 -5.72 -19.17
N ASN A 97 -4.98 -6.50 -18.56
CA ASN A 97 -5.83 -6.08 -17.44
C ASN A 97 -5.12 -6.17 -16.08
N ASP A 98 -3.78 -6.13 -16.07
CA ASP A 98 -2.95 -6.14 -14.85
C ASP A 98 -3.24 -7.32 -13.90
N SER A 99 -3.78 -8.41 -14.44
CA SER A 99 -4.16 -9.61 -13.68
C SER A 99 -3.02 -10.64 -13.61
N THR A 100 -1.84 -10.27 -14.10
CA THR A 100 -0.65 -11.10 -14.01
C THR A 100 -0.12 -11.11 -12.59
N PRO A 101 0.24 -12.28 -12.05
CA PRO A 101 0.88 -12.33 -10.74
C PRO A 101 2.18 -11.52 -10.76
N GLU A 102 2.31 -10.53 -9.89
CA GLU A 102 3.56 -9.79 -9.68
C GLU A 102 4.54 -10.57 -8.80
N VAL A 103 5.82 -10.25 -8.95
CA VAL A 103 6.95 -10.86 -8.22
C VAL A 103 7.43 -9.89 -7.15
N PHE A 104 7.77 -10.40 -5.98
CA PHE A 104 8.36 -9.60 -4.90
C PHE A 104 9.84 -9.31 -5.16
N HIS A 105 10.15 -8.35 -6.03
CA HIS A 105 11.48 -7.75 -6.04
C HIS A 105 11.61 -6.71 -4.94
N TYR A 106 12.83 -6.22 -4.69
CA TYR A 106 13.09 -5.27 -3.61
C TYR A 106 12.22 -4.01 -3.69
N PHE A 107 12.18 -3.33 -4.84
CA PHE A 107 11.39 -2.10 -5.01
C PHE A 107 9.89 -2.35 -4.92
N ASP A 108 9.40 -3.46 -5.46
CA ASP A 108 7.99 -3.86 -5.33
C ASP A 108 7.64 -4.14 -3.86
N SER A 109 8.57 -4.75 -3.12
CA SER A 109 8.45 -4.98 -1.68
C SER A 109 8.45 -3.68 -0.87
N VAL A 110 9.19 -2.66 -1.30
CA VAL A 110 9.14 -1.31 -0.70
C VAL A 110 7.78 -0.68 -0.95
N MET A 111 7.27 -0.71 -2.18
CA MET A 111 5.94 -0.19 -2.49
C MET A 111 4.84 -0.92 -1.71
N TYR A 112 4.98 -2.24 -1.57
CA TYR A 112 4.11 -3.04 -0.73
C TYR A 112 4.18 -2.62 0.74
N ALA A 113 5.38 -2.51 1.32
CA ALA A 113 5.57 -2.08 2.71
C ALA A 113 5.00 -0.66 2.97
N ILE A 114 5.13 0.27 2.02
CA ILE A 114 4.50 1.59 2.06
C ILE A 114 2.97 1.47 2.00
N SER A 115 2.43 0.60 1.15
CA SER A 115 0.99 0.39 1.02
C SER A 115 0.35 -0.20 2.30
N VAL A 116 1.07 -1.07 3.00
CA VAL A 116 0.65 -1.62 4.30
C VAL A 116 0.75 -0.56 5.40
N HIS A 117 1.86 0.19 5.42
CA HIS A 117 2.10 1.26 6.38
C HIS A 117 1.09 2.40 6.27
N SER A 118 0.69 2.77 5.04
CA SER A 118 -0.34 3.78 4.77
C SER A 118 -1.77 3.22 4.82
N THR A 119 -1.92 1.90 5.01
CA THR A 119 -3.20 1.17 4.99
C THR A 119 -4.00 1.31 3.68
N VAL A 120 -3.36 1.74 2.59
CA VAL A 120 -4.00 1.87 1.27
C VAL A 120 -4.28 0.49 0.68
N GLY A 121 -3.28 -0.40 0.70
CA GLY A 121 -3.42 -1.79 0.27
C GLY A 121 -3.97 -1.99 -1.15
N TYR A 122 -3.23 -1.58 -2.19
CA TYR A 122 -3.65 -1.72 -3.60
C TYR A 122 -4.01 -3.15 -4.05
N GLY A 123 -3.53 -4.18 -3.35
CA GLY A 123 -3.91 -5.58 -3.61
C GLY A 123 -3.29 -6.21 -4.85
N LYS A 124 -2.42 -5.48 -5.56
CA LYS A 124 -1.69 -5.98 -6.74
C LYS A 124 -0.60 -6.99 -6.38
N LEU A 125 0.18 -6.67 -5.35
CA LEU A 125 1.19 -7.53 -4.76
C LEU A 125 0.67 -8.08 -3.43
N VAL A 126 0.61 -9.41 -3.29
CA VAL A 126 -0.01 -10.08 -2.12
C VAL A 126 0.86 -11.24 -1.67
N PRO A 127 1.17 -11.35 -0.35
CA PRO A 127 1.94 -12.47 0.18
C PRO A 127 1.19 -13.79 0.01
N ARG A 128 1.87 -14.75 -0.60
CA ARG A 128 1.37 -16.09 -0.89
C ARG A 128 1.69 -17.05 0.25
N THR A 129 2.81 -16.84 0.94
CA THR A 129 3.20 -17.69 2.06
C THR A 129 2.38 -17.38 3.31
N THR A 130 2.11 -18.41 4.12
CA THR A 130 1.46 -18.23 5.43
C THR A 130 2.31 -17.34 6.34
N LEU A 131 3.64 -17.51 6.29
CA LEU A 131 4.56 -16.72 7.10
C LEU A 131 4.56 -15.25 6.68
N GLY A 132 4.62 -14.95 5.39
CA GLY A 132 4.57 -13.58 4.88
C GLY A 132 3.27 -12.88 5.24
N ARG A 133 2.13 -13.58 5.20
CA ARG A 133 0.84 -13.03 5.68
C ARG A 133 0.87 -12.67 7.16
N LEU A 134 1.44 -13.53 8.01
CA LEU A 134 1.60 -13.24 9.44
C LEU A 134 2.53 -12.05 9.66
N VAL A 135 3.65 -11.98 8.93
CA VAL A 135 4.57 -10.86 8.99
C VAL A 135 3.90 -9.56 8.54
N THR A 136 3.06 -9.58 7.51
CA THR A 136 2.28 -8.40 7.08
C THR A 136 1.38 -7.89 8.21
N MET A 137 0.67 -8.80 8.91
CA MET A 137 -0.20 -8.42 10.02
C MET A 137 0.60 -7.74 11.15
N LEU A 138 1.71 -8.36 11.56
CA LEU A 138 2.58 -7.81 12.61
C LEU A 138 3.20 -6.48 12.20
N TYR A 139 3.70 -6.38 10.96
CA TYR A 139 4.28 -5.17 10.40
C TYR A 139 3.27 -4.02 10.38
N GLY A 140 2.02 -4.27 10.01
CA GLY A 140 0.95 -3.27 10.01
C GLY A 140 0.63 -2.75 11.43
N ILE A 141 0.57 -3.63 12.42
CA ILE A 141 0.34 -3.25 13.83
C ILE A 141 1.49 -2.36 14.34
N LEU A 142 2.74 -2.76 14.07
CA LEU A 142 3.93 -2.00 14.47
C LEU A 142 3.97 -0.63 13.78
N ALA A 143 3.67 -0.56 12.49
CA ALA A 143 3.57 0.69 11.74
C ALA A 143 2.57 1.65 12.38
N GLN A 144 1.35 1.19 12.66
CA GLN A 144 0.30 2.02 13.25
C GLN A 144 0.64 2.47 14.67
N TYR A 145 1.30 1.61 15.45
CA TYR A 145 1.78 1.95 16.79
C TYR A 145 2.81 3.09 16.75
N ILE A 146 3.79 3.01 15.84
CA ILE A 146 4.81 4.06 15.63
C ILE A 146 4.15 5.40 15.26
N HIS A 147 3.16 5.40 14.35
CA HIS A 147 2.39 6.61 14.02
C HIS A 147 1.63 7.19 15.22
N GLY A 148 0.98 6.31 16.01
CA GLY A 148 0.18 6.71 17.17
C GLY A 148 0.99 7.34 18.30
N LEU A 149 2.27 6.96 18.46
CA LEU A 149 3.18 7.58 19.43
C LEU A 149 3.55 9.01 19.04
N THR A 150 3.71 9.28 17.74
CA THR A 150 4.12 10.59 17.23
C THR A 150 2.94 11.58 17.15
N GLN A 151 1.70 11.11 16.91
CA GLN A 151 0.51 11.98 16.82
C GLN A 151 -0.18 12.28 18.16
N ARG A 152 0.39 11.87 19.30
CA ARG A 152 -0.20 12.08 20.64
C ARG A 152 -0.09 13.54 21.14
N SER A 153 -0.70 14.50 20.44
CA SER A 153 -1.27 15.77 20.97
C SER A 153 -1.94 16.57 19.83
N PRO A 154 -3.20 17.06 19.92
CA PRO A 154 -3.82 17.70 21.10
C PRO A 154 -5.32 17.37 21.31
N PHE A 155 -5.78 16.11 21.18
CA PHE A 155 -7.22 15.82 21.42
C PHE A 155 -7.63 16.07 22.89
N LYS A 156 -6.69 15.92 23.84
CA LYS A 156 -6.88 16.23 25.26
C LYS A 156 -7.09 17.74 25.52
N LYS A 157 -6.62 18.62 24.63
CA LYS A 157 -6.78 20.07 24.77
C LYS A 157 -8.23 20.51 24.54
N ARG A 158 -8.90 19.87 23.58
CA ARG A 158 -10.29 20.15 23.21
C ARG A 158 -11.31 19.88 24.32
N LYS A 159 -11.01 18.97 25.26
CA LYS A 159 -11.87 18.67 26.43
C LYS A 159 -11.70 19.66 27.59
N LEU A 160 -10.56 20.36 27.67
CA LEU A 160 -10.32 21.39 28.68
C LEU A 160 -10.93 22.73 28.25
N ASP A 161 -11.04 22.96 26.93
CA ASP A 161 -11.68 24.15 26.35
C ASP A 161 -13.22 24.05 26.29
N SER A 162 -13.80 22.88 26.63
CA SER A 162 -15.26 22.64 26.61
C SER A 162 -15.93 22.80 27.98
N GLU A 163 -15.17 23.05 29.04
CA GLU A 163 -15.74 23.37 30.34
C GLU A 163 -16.22 24.83 30.32
N PRO A 164 -17.45 25.14 30.76
CA PRO A 164 -17.93 26.51 30.78
C PRO A 164 -16.97 27.36 31.61
N PRO A 165 -16.61 28.58 31.15
CA PRO A 165 -15.72 29.45 31.90
C PRO A 165 -16.32 29.68 33.30
N THR A 166 -15.52 29.48 34.34
CA THR A 166 -15.91 29.81 35.72
C THR A 166 -16.32 31.29 35.78
N ASP A 167 -17.29 31.61 36.65
CA ASP A 167 -17.84 32.98 36.77
C ASP A 167 -16.73 34.02 37.01
N GLU A 168 -15.66 33.65 37.70
CA GLU A 168 -14.47 34.47 37.92
C GLU A 168 -13.74 34.83 36.61
N ALA A 169 -13.65 33.90 35.66
CA ALA A 169 -13.03 34.13 34.35
C ALA A 169 -13.90 35.04 33.46
N VAL A 170 -15.23 34.97 33.62
CA VAL A 170 -16.18 35.86 32.93
C VAL A 170 -16.06 37.28 33.49
N GLN A 171 -16.04 37.43 34.81
CA GLN A 171 -15.87 38.72 35.49
C GLN A 171 -14.53 39.38 35.14
N ALA A 172 -13.42 38.64 35.21
CA ALA A 172 -12.10 39.16 34.88
C ALA A 172 -11.99 39.61 33.40
N LYS A 173 -12.77 39.01 32.49
CA LYS A 173 -12.84 39.41 31.08
C LYS A 173 -13.70 40.66 30.89
N GLN A 174 -14.78 40.81 31.66
CA GLN A 174 -15.60 42.02 31.66
C GLN A 174 -14.85 43.23 32.23
N GLU A 175 -14.13 43.06 33.33
CA GLU A 175 -13.31 44.14 33.91
C GLU A 175 -12.20 44.62 32.97
N ARG A 176 -11.55 43.71 32.23
CA ARG A 176 -10.56 44.10 31.22
C ARG A 176 -11.16 44.89 30.08
N ARG A 177 -12.39 44.56 29.65
CA ARG A 177 -13.11 45.34 28.63
C ARG A 177 -13.47 46.73 29.15
N LEU A 178 -13.93 46.83 30.39
CA LEU A 178 -14.22 48.11 31.04
C LEU A 178 -12.97 49.00 31.14
N LYS A 179 -11.83 48.44 31.56
CA LYS A 179 -10.55 49.16 31.59
C LYS A 179 -10.10 49.62 30.21
N PHE A 180 -10.34 48.83 29.17
CA PHE A 180 -10.01 49.21 27.79
C PHE A 180 -10.86 50.42 27.34
N TYR A 181 -12.17 50.41 27.60
CA TYR A 181 -13.06 51.54 27.28
C TYR A 181 -12.75 52.82 28.07
N GLN A 182 -12.25 52.69 29.31
CA GLN A 182 -11.84 53.84 30.12
C GLN A 182 -10.48 54.42 29.73
N SER A 183 -9.70 53.70 28.92
CA SER A 183 -8.38 54.11 28.43
C SER A 183 -8.37 54.65 26.99
N SER A 184 -9.54 54.71 26.34
CA SER A 184 -9.78 55.35 25.02
C SER A 184 -10.56 56.65 25.20
#